data_AF-A0A351T815-F1
#
_entry.id   AF-A0A351T815-F1
#
_cell.length_a   1.000
_cell.length_b   1.000
_cell.length_c   1.000
_cell.angle_alpha   90.00
_cell.angle_beta   90.00
_cell.angle_gamma   90.00
#
_symmetry.space_group_name_H-M   'P 1'
#
loop_
_entity.id
_entity.type
_entity.pdbx_description
1 polymer ?
#
loop_
_entity_poly.entity_id
_entity_poly.type
_entity_poly.pdbx_seq_one_letter_code
_entity_poly.pdbx_strand_id
1 'polypeptide(L)'
;FGARRTIALGGVMAAAGAISVYFTTSLLQYYLSVGFLVGIGMAMQTVIPGTQLVTNWFARRRALALGIFMAMGGAGAFVAAPAFAYLVEISGNWRLIWAIMALNTLISSIIALIIVRDRPEDVGTFTDGIDPDAAPVTPAGAAVRKQVHQTAESWEVRNAIRTLPFWLIIAAATFVVAGGTIVNSQGVIHLQDLGIDTVTAGAA
;
A
#
# COMPACT_ATOMS: atom_id res chain seq x y z
N PHE A 1 -15.12 4.79 9.78
CA PHE A 1 -14.12 3.83 10.30
C PHE A 1 -12.76 4.48 10.21
N GLY A 2 -12.04 4.64 11.33
CA GLY A 2 -10.73 5.32 11.35
C GLY A 2 -9.63 4.48 10.70
N ALA A 3 -8.64 5.14 10.07
CA ALA A 3 -7.57 4.46 9.33
C ALA A 3 -6.79 3.52 10.25
N ARG A 4 -6.57 3.92 11.51
CA ARG A 4 -5.97 3.09 12.56
C ARG A 4 -6.62 1.70 12.73
N ARG A 5 -7.95 1.62 12.80
CA ARG A 5 -8.65 0.33 12.99
C ARG A 5 -8.58 -0.54 11.74
N THR A 6 -8.65 0.08 10.56
CA THR A 6 -8.55 -0.62 9.27
C THR A 6 -7.16 -1.24 9.09
N ILE A 7 -6.09 -0.50 9.42
CA ILE A 7 -4.71 -1.01 9.37
C ILE A 7 -4.55 -2.22 10.30
N ALA A 8 -5.03 -2.11 11.53
CA ALA A 8 -4.92 -3.18 12.51
C ALA A 8 -5.65 -4.46 12.07
N LEU A 9 -6.90 -4.32 11.62
CA LEU A 9 -7.70 -5.44 11.13
C LEU A 9 -7.07 -6.08 9.90
N GLY A 10 -6.60 -5.26 8.96
CA GLY A 10 -5.89 -5.72 7.77
C GLY A 10 -4.64 -6.52 8.10
N GLY A 11 -3.81 -6.04 9.03
CA GLY A 11 -2.62 -6.78 9.41
C GLY A 11 -2.91 -8.06 10.22
N VAL A 12 -3.94 -8.08 11.07
CA VAL A 12 -4.35 -9.36 11.71
C VAL A 12 -4.81 -10.37 10.67
N MET A 13 -5.57 -9.93 9.67
CA MET A 13 -6.03 -10.78 8.57
C MET A 13 -4.87 -11.30 7.71
N ALA A 14 -3.92 -10.42 7.35
CA ALA A 14 -2.73 -10.81 6.60
C ALA A 14 -1.82 -11.76 7.39
N ALA A 15 -1.65 -11.53 8.70
CA ALA A 15 -0.88 -12.41 9.57
C ALA A 15 -1.54 -13.78 9.71
N ALA A 16 -2.87 -13.84 9.85
CA ALA A 16 -3.61 -15.11 9.85
C ALA A 16 -3.44 -15.87 8.53
N GLY A 17 -3.49 -15.17 7.39
CA GLY A 17 -3.21 -15.75 6.08
C GLY A 17 -1.79 -16.32 5.97
N ALA A 18 -0.79 -15.56 6.41
CA ALA A 18 0.61 -15.98 6.39
C ALA A 18 0.89 -17.18 7.33
N ILE A 19 0.27 -17.21 8.52
CA ILE A 19 0.35 -18.37 9.44
C ILE A 19 -0.35 -19.59 8.84
N SER A 20 -1.49 -19.41 8.16
CA SER A 20 -2.16 -20.51 7.45
C SER A 20 -1.26 -21.14 6.39
N VAL A 21 -0.48 -20.32 5.67
CA VAL A 21 0.51 -20.79 4.70
C VAL A 21 1.61 -21.65 5.35
N TYR A 22 2.06 -21.29 6.55
CA TYR A 22 3.07 -22.07 7.28
C TYR A 22 2.64 -23.52 7.49
N PHE A 23 1.37 -23.75 7.82
CA PHE A 23 0.80 -25.08 8.06
C PHE A 23 0.17 -25.73 6.81
N THR A 24 0.33 -25.11 5.63
CA THR A 24 -0.33 -25.58 4.42
C THR A 24 0.29 -26.88 3.90
N THR A 25 -0.61 -27.82 3.56
CA THR A 25 -0.28 -29.12 2.96
C THR A 25 -0.84 -29.28 1.54
N SER A 26 -1.73 -28.38 1.10
CA SER A 26 -2.38 -28.41 -0.22
C SER A 26 -2.16 -27.12 -1.00
N LEU A 27 -1.95 -27.24 -2.31
CA LEU A 27 -1.77 -26.09 -3.19
C LEU A 27 -3.00 -25.18 -3.25
N LEU A 28 -4.21 -25.75 -3.15
CA LEU A 28 -5.45 -24.97 -3.13
C LEU A 28 -5.54 -24.11 -1.86
N GLN A 29 -5.16 -24.67 -0.71
CA GLN A 29 -5.12 -23.93 0.56
C GLN A 29 -4.08 -22.80 0.51
N TYR A 30 -2.95 -23.02 -0.17
CA TYR A 30 -1.94 -21.99 -0.40
C TYR A 30 -2.54 -20.82 -1.20
N TYR A 31 -3.17 -21.11 -2.35
CA TYR A 31 -3.77 -20.06 -3.19
C TYR A 31 -4.88 -19.29 -2.50
N LEU A 32 -5.73 -19.97 -1.72
CA LEU A 32 -6.76 -19.28 -0.93
C LEU A 32 -6.14 -18.42 0.18
N SER A 33 -5.14 -18.93 0.89
CA SER A 33 -4.52 -18.18 1.99
C SER A 33 -3.75 -16.96 1.48
N VAL A 34 -2.94 -17.12 0.44
CA VAL A 34 -2.15 -16.02 -0.14
C VAL A 34 -3.03 -15.05 -0.93
N GLY A 35 -3.84 -15.57 -1.85
CA GLY A 35 -4.64 -14.74 -2.74
C GLY A 35 -5.76 -14.00 -2.02
N PHE A 36 -6.47 -14.67 -1.11
CA PHE A 36 -7.61 -14.09 -0.43
C PHE A 36 -7.24 -13.43 0.90
N LEU A 37 -6.68 -14.20 1.85
CA LEU A 37 -6.43 -13.67 3.21
C LEU A 37 -5.30 -12.64 3.23
N VAL A 38 -4.13 -12.98 2.69
CA VAL A 38 -2.99 -12.08 2.64
C VAL A 38 -3.27 -10.90 1.70
N GLY A 39 -3.86 -11.15 0.53
CA GLY A 39 -4.22 -10.10 -0.43
C GLY A 39 -5.16 -9.04 0.15
N ILE A 40 -6.29 -9.45 0.73
CA ILE A 40 -7.25 -8.51 1.34
C ILE A 40 -6.62 -7.80 2.55
N GLY A 41 -5.91 -8.54 3.41
CA GLY A 41 -5.25 -7.95 4.57
C GLY A 41 -4.24 -6.87 4.19
N MET A 42 -3.39 -7.13 3.19
CA MET A 42 -2.43 -6.18 2.64
C MET A 42 -3.12 -4.95 2.04
N ALA A 43 -4.20 -5.13 1.28
CA ALA A 43 -4.95 -4.01 0.71
C ALA A 43 -5.53 -3.08 1.78
N MET A 44 -6.03 -3.66 2.89
CA MET A 44 -6.55 -2.92 4.03
C MET A 44 -5.47 -2.25 4.87
N GLN A 45 -4.25 -2.78 4.88
CA GLN A 45 -3.15 -2.29 5.71
C GLN A 45 -2.27 -1.24 5.04
N THR A 46 -2.08 -1.31 3.72
CA THR A 46 -1.03 -0.58 3.01
C THR A 46 -1.54 0.69 2.31
N VAL A 47 -1.92 0.56 1.04
CA VAL A 47 -2.08 1.68 0.11
C VAL A 47 -3.27 2.55 0.48
N ILE A 48 -4.42 1.95 0.82
CA ILE A 48 -5.65 2.70 1.10
C ILE A 48 -5.51 3.61 2.32
N PRO A 49 -5.20 3.09 3.53
CA PRO A 49 -5.07 3.96 4.70
C PRO A 49 -3.79 4.82 4.66
N GLY A 50 -2.69 4.31 4.08
CA GLY A 50 -1.43 5.04 4.00
C GLY A 50 -1.54 6.29 3.12
N THR A 51 -2.16 6.17 1.94
CA THR A 51 -2.42 7.34 1.09
C THR A 51 -3.37 8.32 1.77
N GLN A 52 -4.43 7.86 2.42
CA GLN A 52 -5.35 8.72 3.16
C GLN A 52 -4.62 9.54 4.25
N LEU A 53 -3.80 8.87 5.07
CA LEU A 53 -3.01 9.52 6.13
C LEU A 53 -2.07 10.58 5.56
N VAL A 54 -1.29 10.24 4.53
CA VAL A 54 -0.38 11.20 3.89
C VAL A 54 -1.13 12.42 3.37
N THR A 55 -2.30 12.23 2.79
CA THR A 55 -3.09 13.33 2.22
C THR A 55 -3.78 14.21 3.27
N ASN A 56 -4.07 13.67 4.45
CA ASN A 56 -4.59 14.43 5.58
C ASN A 56 -3.51 15.29 6.26
N TRP A 57 -2.27 14.80 6.29
CA TRP A 57 -1.16 15.46 6.97
C TRP A 57 -0.42 16.46 6.07
N PHE A 58 -0.35 16.22 4.75
CA PHE A 58 0.37 17.07 3.80
C PHE A 58 -0.56 17.64 2.72
N ALA A 59 -0.85 18.95 2.78
CA ALA A 59 -1.58 19.64 1.73
C ALA A 59 -0.62 20.25 0.68
N ARG A 60 0.39 21.00 1.13
CA ARG A 60 1.31 21.73 0.23
C ARG A 60 2.22 20.83 -0.60
N ARG A 61 2.74 19.76 0.01
CA ARG A 61 3.71 18.83 -0.60
C ARG A 61 3.13 17.42 -0.81
N ARG A 62 1.81 17.33 -1.01
CA ARG A 62 1.07 16.06 -1.13
C ARG A 62 1.68 15.07 -2.13
N ALA A 63 2.02 15.54 -3.33
CA ALA A 63 2.56 14.67 -4.38
C ALA A 63 3.95 14.11 -4.02
N LEU A 64 4.81 14.93 -3.40
CA LEU A 64 6.14 14.50 -2.95
C LEU A 64 6.03 13.51 -1.79
N ALA A 65 5.15 13.78 -0.81
CA ALA A 65 4.93 12.88 0.31
C ALA A 65 4.38 11.51 -0.13
N LEU A 66 3.42 11.51 -1.08
CA LEU A 66 2.94 10.28 -1.71
C LEU A 66 4.04 9.56 -2.50
N GLY A 67 4.89 10.31 -3.22
CA GLY A 67 6.02 9.75 -3.94
C GLY A 67 6.99 9.01 -3.01
N ILE A 68 7.37 9.64 -1.89
CA ILE A 68 8.23 9.02 -0.86
C ILE A 68 7.54 7.79 -0.26
N PHE A 69 6.24 7.88 0.05
CA PHE A 69 5.46 6.77 0.58
C PHE A 69 5.49 5.55 -0.36
N MET A 70 5.28 5.75 -1.67
CA MET A 70 5.36 4.68 -2.66
C MET A 70 6.78 4.15 -2.84
N ALA A 71 7.79 5.03 -2.81
CA ALA A 71 9.19 4.64 -2.93
C ALA A 71 9.66 3.71 -1.80
N MET A 72 9.15 3.90 -0.58
CA MET A 72 9.44 3.00 0.54
C MET A 72 8.96 1.57 0.29
N GLY A 73 7.84 1.39 -0.42
CA GLY A 73 7.36 0.06 -0.82
C GLY A 73 8.36 -0.65 -1.74
N GLY A 74 8.88 0.05 -2.76
CA GLY A 74 9.89 -0.49 -3.68
C GLY A 74 11.22 -0.78 -2.98
N ALA A 75 11.70 0.15 -2.15
CA ALA A 75 12.93 -0.04 -1.38
C ALA A 75 12.83 -1.24 -0.41
N GLY A 76 11.67 -1.43 0.22
CA GLY A 76 11.41 -2.58 1.08
C GLY A 76 11.49 -3.91 0.32
N ALA A 77 10.90 -3.97 -0.89
CA ALA A 77 10.97 -5.17 -1.72
C ALA A 77 12.41 -5.49 -2.16
N PHE A 78 13.18 -4.48 -2.56
CA PHE A 78 14.58 -4.62 -2.96
C PHE A 78 15.47 -5.22 -1.86
N VAL A 79 15.24 -4.84 -0.59
CA VAL A 79 15.98 -5.39 0.55
C VAL A 79 15.43 -6.76 0.96
N ALA A 80 14.10 -6.95 0.91
CA ALA A 80 13.45 -8.18 1.35
C ALA A 80 13.76 -9.37 0.44
N ALA A 81 13.84 -9.16 -0.88
CA ALA A 81 14.08 -10.23 -1.84
C ALA A 81 15.40 -11.01 -1.59
N PRO A 82 16.59 -10.38 -1.53
CA PRO A 82 17.83 -11.09 -1.24
C PRO A 82 17.86 -11.63 0.19
N ALA A 83 17.27 -10.94 1.16
CA ALA A 83 17.19 -11.41 2.54
C ALA A 83 16.40 -12.72 2.66
N PHE A 84 15.28 -12.83 1.94
CA PHE A 84 14.48 -14.05 1.91
C PHE A 84 15.16 -15.18 1.13
N ALA A 85 15.83 -14.88 0.02
CA ALA A 85 16.62 -15.86 -0.73
C ALA A 85 17.71 -16.48 0.17
N TYR A 86 18.51 -15.64 0.83
CA TYR A 86 19.57 -16.08 1.75
C TYR A 86 19.02 -16.89 2.93
N LEU A 87 17.88 -16.48 3.49
CA LEU A 87 17.25 -17.21 4.59
C LEU A 87 16.81 -18.61 4.15
N VAL A 88 16.28 -18.76 2.94
CA VAL A 88 15.89 -20.06 2.38
C VAL A 88 17.11 -20.92 2.11
N GLU A 89 18.19 -20.34 1.60
CA GLU A 89 19.44 -21.06 1.34
C GLU A 89 20.03 -21.68 2.62
N ILE A 90 20.08 -20.91 3.72
CA ILE A 90 20.64 -21.42 4.99
C ILE A 90 19.68 -22.38 5.70
N SER A 91 18.40 -22.02 5.78
CA SER A 91 17.43 -22.78 6.58
C SER A 91 16.86 -23.99 5.84
N GLY A 92 16.95 -24.01 4.51
CA GLY A 92 16.23 -24.95 3.65
C GLY A 92 14.70 -24.85 3.73
N ASN A 93 14.16 -23.85 4.43
CA ASN A 93 12.75 -23.82 4.81
C ASN A 93 12.06 -22.48 4.45
N TRP A 94 11.44 -22.46 3.27
CA TRP A 94 10.64 -21.33 2.77
C TRP A 94 9.45 -20.94 3.67
N ARG A 95 8.98 -21.85 4.53
CA ARG A 95 7.86 -21.54 5.45
C ARG A 95 8.25 -20.47 6.47
N LEU A 96 9.53 -20.39 6.84
CA LEU A 96 10.02 -19.37 7.77
C LEU A 96 9.80 -17.95 7.25
N ILE A 97 9.83 -17.73 5.93
CA ILE A 97 9.51 -16.42 5.33
C ILE A 97 8.09 -15.99 5.73
N TRP A 98 7.12 -16.89 5.60
CA TRP A 98 5.72 -16.60 5.95
C TRP A 98 5.53 -16.32 7.44
N ALA A 99 6.27 -17.01 8.30
CA ALA A 99 6.25 -16.73 9.74
C ALA A 99 6.83 -15.34 10.08
N ILE A 100 7.94 -14.96 9.44
CA ILE A 100 8.55 -13.63 9.59
C ILE A 100 7.61 -12.54 9.06
N MET A 101 6.97 -12.76 7.91
CA MET A 101 6.00 -11.83 7.35
C MET A 101 4.80 -11.64 8.29
N ALA A 102 4.29 -12.72 8.89
CA ALA A 102 3.19 -12.64 9.86
C ALA A 102 3.59 -11.79 11.07
N LEU A 103 4.79 -12.01 11.62
CA LEU A 103 5.31 -11.24 12.74
C LEU A 103 5.50 -9.77 12.39
N ASN A 104 6.15 -9.46 11.27
CA ASN A 104 6.40 -8.10 10.82
C ASN A 104 5.08 -7.32 10.59
N THR A 105 4.10 -7.98 9.99
CA THR A 105 2.76 -7.44 9.76
C THR A 105 2.05 -7.11 11.07
N LEU A 106 2.11 -8.01 12.07
CA LEU A 106 1.51 -7.79 13.38
C LEU A 106 2.20 -6.65 14.14
N ILE A 107 3.53 -6.62 14.15
CA ILE A 107 4.30 -5.53 14.77
C ILE A 107 3.92 -4.20 14.12
N SER A 108 3.88 -4.15 12.79
CA SER A 108 3.48 -2.94 12.06
C SER A 108 2.06 -2.50 12.40
N SER A 109 1.11 -3.44 12.56
CA SER A 109 -0.23 -3.14 13.04
C SER A 109 -0.28 -2.60 14.47
N ILE A 110 0.51 -3.16 15.38
CA ILE A 110 0.59 -2.68 16.77
C ILE A 110 1.19 -1.27 16.80
N ILE A 111 2.28 -1.04 16.05
CA ILE A 111 2.89 0.28 15.92
C ILE A 111 1.89 1.27 15.34
N ALA A 112 1.15 0.89 14.30
CA ALA A 112 0.10 1.74 13.73
C ALA A 112 -0.99 2.05 14.76
N LEU A 113 -1.38 1.07 15.59
CA LEU A 113 -2.34 1.31 16.67
C LEU A 113 -1.80 2.29 17.73
N ILE A 114 -0.49 2.40 17.94
CA ILE A 114 0.04 3.28 18.99
C ILE A 114 0.36 4.68 18.43
N ILE A 115 0.92 4.74 17.23
CA ILE A 115 1.54 5.94 16.67
C ILE A 115 0.61 6.66 15.68
N VAL A 116 -0.18 5.93 14.88
CA VAL A 116 -0.97 6.56 13.81
C VAL A 116 -2.14 7.34 14.42
N ARG A 117 -2.19 8.62 14.06
CA ARG A 117 -3.30 9.52 14.37
C ARG A 117 -3.95 9.96 13.07
N ASP A 118 -5.25 9.73 12.97
CA ASP A 118 -6.02 9.83 11.72
C ASP A 118 -6.12 11.29 11.23
N ARG A 119 -6.10 12.26 12.15
CA ARG A 119 -6.09 13.70 11.84
C ARG A 119 -5.00 14.43 12.62
N PRO A 120 -4.36 15.46 12.02
CA PRO A 120 -3.42 16.32 12.73
C PRO A 120 -4.12 17.10 13.86
N GLU A 121 -5.42 17.39 13.69
CA GLU A 121 -6.30 17.97 14.72
C GLU A 121 -6.31 17.16 16.03
N ASP A 122 -6.18 15.82 15.95
CA ASP A 122 -6.14 14.92 17.11
C ASP A 122 -4.85 15.07 17.96
N VAL A 123 -3.88 15.85 17.47
CA VAL A 123 -2.58 16.12 18.10
C VAL A 123 -2.43 17.59 18.46
N GLY A 124 -3.43 18.42 18.14
CA GLY A 124 -3.33 19.88 18.26
C GLY A 124 -2.43 20.51 17.20
N THR A 125 -2.16 19.82 16.09
CA THR A 125 -1.39 20.36 14.95
C THR A 125 -2.30 20.59 13.74
N PHE A 126 -1.86 21.45 12.83
CA PHE A 126 -2.58 21.75 11.58
C PHE A 126 -1.93 21.02 10.40
N THR A 127 -2.71 20.75 9.36
CA THR A 127 -2.22 20.14 8.11
C THR A 127 -1.12 21.02 7.50
N ASP A 128 -0.02 20.41 7.06
CA ASP A 128 1.13 21.12 6.50
C ASP A 128 0.72 22.00 5.30
N GLY A 129 0.94 23.30 5.45
CA GLY A 129 0.57 24.35 4.49
C GLY A 129 -0.71 25.12 4.79
N ILE A 130 -1.42 24.82 5.89
CA ILE A 130 -2.57 25.58 6.38
C ILE A 130 -2.16 26.30 7.67
N ASP A 131 -1.99 27.62 7.59
CA ASP A 131 -1.67 28.46 8.74
C ASP A 131 -2.97 28.80 9.51
N PRO A 132 -3.10 28.45 10.80
CA PRO A 132 -4.31 28.68 11.59
C PRO A 132 -4.59 30.16 11.88
N ASP A 133 -3.57 31.03 11.85
CA ASP A 133 -3.68 32.48 12.09
C ASP A 133 -3.67 33.29 10.79
N ALA A 134 -3.56 32.64 9.63
CA ALA A 134 -3.84 33.31 8.38
C ALA A 134 -5.34 33.57 8.28
N ALA A 135 -5.76 34.77 8.69
CA ALA A 135 -6.99 35.39 8.22
C ALA A 135 -7.14 35.06 6.72
N PRO A 136 -8.32 34.68 6.22
CA PRO A 136 -8.47 34.25 4.83
C PRO A 136 -7.86 35.31 3.93
N VAL A 137 -6.65 35.03 3.44
CA VAL A 137 -5.90 35.99 2.64
C VAL A 137 -6.64 36.01 1.33
N THR A 138 -7.56 36.96 1.22
CA THR A 138 -8.15 37.33 -0.05
C THR A 138 -6.97 37.85 -0.86
N PRO A 139 -6.46 37.12 -1.87
CA PRO A 139 -5.33 37.60 -2.63
C PRO A 139 -5.87 38.77 -3.47
N ALA A 140 -5.60 39.99 -3.03
CA ALA A 140 -5.80 41.17 -3.85
C ALA A 140 -4.89 41.04 -5.08
N GLY A 141 -5.46 40.60 -6.21
CA GLY A 141 -4.86 40.81 -7.53
C GLY A 141 -4.30 39.61 -8.30
N ALA A 142 -4.66 38.36 -8.00
CA ALA A 142 -4.29 37.21 -8.86
C ALA A 142 -5.49 36.66 -9.63
N ALA A 143 -5.89 37.39 -10.67
CA ALA A 143 -6.83 36.92 -11.69
C ALA A 143 -6.19 35.85 -12.58
N VAL A 144 -6.12 34.60 -12.10
CA VAL A 144 -6.23 33.41 -12.96
C VAL A 144 -7.07 32.39 -12.20
N ARG A 145 -8.38 32.53 -12.34
CA ARG A 145 -9.36 31.55 -11.87
C ARG A 145 -9.17 30.30 -12.73
N LYS A 146 -8.28 29.38 -12.32
CA LYS A 146 -8.34 28.01 -12.83
C LYS A 146 -9.68 27.47 -12.30
N GLN A 147 -10.72 27.55 -13.12
CA GLN A 147 -12.05 27.04 -12.80
C GLN A 147 -11.96 25.51 -12.65
N VAL A 148 -11.46 25.07 -11.50
CA VAL A 148 -11.77 23.75 -11.00
C VAL A 148 -13.28 23.78 -10.81
N HIS A 149 -14.00 23.12 -11.73
CA HIS A 149 -15.43 22.91 -11.60
C HIS A 149 -15.61 22.05 -10.34
N GLN A 150 -15.82 22.70 -9.20
CA GLN A 150 -16.37 22.05 -8.03
C GLN A 150 -17.86 21.88 -8.31
N THR A 151 -18.22 20.72 -8.86
CA THR A 151 -19.62 20.31 -8.96
C THR A 151 -20.20 20.21 -7.56
N ALA A 152 -21.35 20.87 -7.35
CA ALA A 152 -22.05 20.94 -6.08
C ALA A 152 -22.68 19.61 -5.61
N GLU A 153 -22.54 18.54 -6.39
CA GLU A 153 -23.00 17.21 -6.01
C GLU A 153 -21.90 16.46 -5.24
N SER A 154 -22.19 16.16 -3.98
CA SER A 154 -21.53 15.06 -3.27
C SER A 154 -21.86 13.76 -4.02
N TRP A 155 -20.96 13.32 -4.89
CA TRP A 155 -21.11 12.05 -5.58
C TRP A 155 -21.18 10.93 -4.56
N GLU A 156 -22.36 10.36 -4.36
CA GLU A 156 -22.49 9.12 -3.61
C GLU A 156 -21.79 8.00 -4.38
N VAL A 157 -20.99 7.19 -3.67
CA VAL A 157 -20.23 6.05 -4.22
C VAL A 157 -21.11 5.16 -5.12
N ARG A 158 -22.39 5.04 -4.78
CA ARG A 158 -23.39 4.27 -5.53
C ARG A 158 -23.64 4.80 -6.94
N ASN A 159 -23.61 6.11 -7.14
CA ASN A 159 -23.81 6.73 -8.45
C ASN A 159 -22.55 6.59 -9.30
N ALA A 160 -21.36 6.66 -8.70
CA ALA A 160 -20.09 6.45 -9.40
C ALA A 160 -19.98 5.04 -10.01
N ILE A 161 -20.32 4.00 -9.23
CA ILE A 161 -20.23 2.59 -9.64
C ILE A 161 -21.10 2.27 -10.87
N ARG A 162 -22.13 3.07 -11.13
CA ARG A 162 -23.04 2.88 -12.27
C ARG A 162 -22.54 3.51 -13.57
N THR A 163 -21.43 4.25 -13.54
CA THR A 163 -20.93 4.97 -14.71
C THR A 163 -19.89 4.14 -15.48
N LEU A 164 -19.92 4.20 -16.82
CA LEU A 164 -18.92 3.53 -17.67
C LEU A 164 -17.48 4.05 -17.44
N PRO A 165 -17.24 5.37 -17.27
CA PRO A 165 -15.91 5.88 -16.95
C PRO A 165 -15.29 5.25 -15.70
N PHE A 166 -16.09 4.97 -14.67
CA PHE A 166 -15.61 4.30 -13.46
C PHE A 166 -15.05 2.90 -13.76
N TRP A 167 -15.78 2.08 -14.52
CA TRP A 167 -15.32 0.75 -14.91
C TRP A 167 -14.12 0.78 -15.85
N LEU A 168 -14.05 1.76 -16.77
CA LEU A 168 -12.88 1.95 -17.63
C LEU A 168 -11.62 2.31 -16.82
N ILE A 169 -11.74 3.18 -15.82
CA ILE A 169 -10.62 3.52 -14.93
C ILE A 169 -10.18 2.29 -14.12
N ILE A 170 -11.12 1.51 -13.57
CA ILE A 170 -10.80 0.27 -12.85
C ILE A 170 -10.11 -0.72 -13.77
N ALA A 171 -10.64 -0.94 -14.98
CA ALA A 171 -10.06 -1.87 -15.94
C ALA A 171 -8.64 -1.44 -16.35
N ALA A 172 -8.44 -0.16 -16.65
CA ALA A 172 -7.12 0.38 -16.98
C ALA A 172 -6.15 0.26 -15.79
N ALA A 173 -6.56 0.63 -14.58
CA ALA A 173 -5.72 0.50 -13.39
C ALA A 173 -5.36 -0.96 -13.10
N THR A 174 -6.33 -1.88 -13.23
CA THR A 174 -6.11 -3.31 -13.06
C THR A 174 -5.14 -3.84 -14.12
N PHE A 175 -5.28 -3.40 -15.37
CA PHE A 175 -4.39 -3.80 -16.46
C PHE A 175 -2.94 -3.34 -16.22
N VAL A 176 -2.76 -2.11 -15.73
CA VAL A 176 -1.43 -1.58 -15.38
C VAL A 176 -0.80 -2.38 -14.23
N VAL A 177 -1.55 -2.63 -13.15
CA VAL A 177 -1.04 -3.38 -12.00
C VAL A 177 -0.75 -4.83 -12.39
N ALA A 178 -1.66 -5.50 -13.09
CA ALA A 178 -1.48 -6.87 -13.54
C ALA A 178 -0.26 -6.98 -14.48
N GLY A 179 -0.17 -6.10 -15.48
CA GLY A 179 0.97 -6.04 -16.39
C GLY A 179 2.29 -5.82 -15.65
N GLY A 180 2.33 -4.88 -14.71
CA GLY A 180 3.50 -4.63 -13.87
C GLY A 180 3.92 -5.84 -13.04
N THR A 181 2.97 -6.53 -12.40
CA THR A 181 3.26 -7.73 -11.62
C THR A 181 3.72 -8.91 -12.48
N ILE A 182 3.20 -9.06 -13.69
CA ILE A 182 3.62 -10.09 -14.64
C ILE A 182 5.06 -9.82 -15.08
N VAL A 183 5.38 -8.58 -15.49
CA VAL A 183 6.73 -8.21 -15.90
C VAL A 183 7.72 -8.42 -14.74
N ASN A 184 7.36 -8.01 -13.52
CA ASN A 184 8.22 -8.21 -12.35
C ASN A 184 8.43 -9.71 -12.06
N SER A 185 7.38 -10.54 -12.12
CA SER A 185 7.48 -11.98 -11.85
C SER A 185 8.25 -12.74 -12.94
N GLN A 186 8.02 -12.41 -14.20
CA GLN A 186 8.68 -13.05 -15.34
C GLN A 186 10.11 -12.54 -15.54
N GLY A 187 10.40 -11.30 -15.14
CA GLY A 187 11.74 -10.72 -15.23
C GLY A 187 12.76 -11.54 -14.44
N VAL A 188 12.43 -11.94 -13.21
CA VAL A 188 13.32 -12.76 -12.37
C VAL A 188 13.59 -14.12 -13.03
N ILE A 189 12.56 -14.79 -13.56
CA ILE A 189 12.70 -16.09 -14.24
C ILE A 189 13.56 -15.95 -15.50
N HIS A 190 13.31 -14.92 -16.30
CA HIS A 190 14.07 -14.69 -17.53
C HIS A 190 15.55 -14.39 -17.26
N LEU A 191 15.87 -13.64 -16.20
CA LEU A 191 17.24 -13.39 -15.77
C LEU A 191 17.93 -14.68 -15.30
N GLN A 192 17.21 -15.57 -14.62
CA GLN A 192 17.71 -16.89 -14.25
C GLN A 192 17.97 -17.78 -15.48
N ASP A 193 17.08 -17.75 -16.48
CA ASP A 193 17.28 -18.48 -17.75
C ASP A 193 18.51 -17.99 -18.53
N LEU A 194 18.89 -16.72 -18.36
CA LEU A 194 20.12 -16.13 -18.92
C LEU A 194 21.39 -16.50 -18.12
N GLY A 195 21.26 -17.29 -17.05
CA GLY A 195 22.37 -17.77 -16.22
C GLY A 195 22.81 -16.80 -15.12
N ILE A 196 22.02 -15.78 -14.81
CA ILE A 196 22.29 -14.86 -13.70
C ILE A 196 21.88 -15.52 -12.40
N ASP A 197 22.77 -15.47 -11.40
CA ASP A 197 22.54 -16.07 -10.09
C ASP A 197 21.28 -15.54 -9.41
N THR A 198 20.56 -16.42 -8.73
CA THR A 198 19.22 -16.20 -8.16
C THR A 198 19.16 -15.01 -7.20
N VAL A 199 20.25 -14.76 -6.48
CA VAL A 199 20.38 -13.63 -5.54
C VAL A 199 20.46 -12.29 -6.29
N THR A 200 21.17 -12.26 -7.42
CA THR A 200 21.32 -11.07 -8.26
C THR A 200 20.06 -10.80 -9.08
N ALA A 201 19.41 -11.86 -9.56
CA ALA A 201 18.15 -11.78 -10.29
C ALA A 201 16.98 -11.33 -9.41
N GLY A 202 16.96 -11.70 -8.13
CA GLY A 202 15.93 -11.25 -7.17
C GLY A 202 16.06 -9.78 -6.77
N ALA A 203 17.19 -9.13 -7.06
CA ALA A 203 17.44 -7.72 -6.74
C ALA A 203 17.14 -6.75 -7.92
N ALA A 204 16.82 -7.26 -9.11
CA ALA A 204 16.52 -6.46 -10.31
C ALA A 204 15.02 -6.12 -10.43
#